data_AF-A0A3D2Y131-F1
#
_entry.id   AF-A0A3D2Y131-F1
#
_cell.length_a   1.000
_cell.length_b   1.000
_cell.length_c   1.000
_cell.angle_alpha   90.00
_cell.angle_beta   90.00
_cell.angle_gamma   90.00
#
_symmetry.space_group_name_H-M   'P 1'
#
loop_
_entity.id
_entity.type
_entity.pdbx_description
1 polymer ?
#
loop_
_entity_poly.entity_id
_entity_poly.type
_entity_poly.pdbx_seq_one_letter_code
_entity_poly.pdbx_strand_id
1 'polypeptide(L)'
;MTDNFEVTLDNCHKEPIHIPGSIQSHGYLLVVDPATMTLSCVSENVTGLCGAGLSDCIGKSLADVVDADYCAIINNHWQSEKLQLFNPTSVQVKHADASLRKMTAIATYNGSQILIALEPDSKVSDKAYESVLKMLKNSVQSLMGVHKLDLIYQTVVEEVKRFSGFDRVMLYQFDHEYNGEVIAEAKEPHLNA
;
A
#
# COMPACT_ATOMS: atom_id res chain seq x y z
N MET A 1 -7.24 25.70 -19.66
CA MET A 1 -8.37 25.95 -18.75
C MET A 1 -7.99 25.33 -17.42
N THR A 2 -7.44 26.15 -16.53
CA THR A 2 -7.12 25.76 -15.15
C THR A 2 -8.25 26.30 -14.29
N ASP A 3 -9.39 25.61 -14.30
CA ASP A 3 -10.38 25.81 -13.25
C ASP A 3 -9.88 25.01 -12.04
N ASN A 4 -9.42 25.74 -11.02
CA ASN A 4 -9.13 25.15 -9.72
C ASN A 4 -10.44 24.59 -9.16
N PHE A 5 -10.50 23.28 -8.95
CA PHE A 5 -11.62 22.62 -8.30
C PHE A 5 -11.61 22.97 -6.80
N GLU A 6 -12.52 23.85 -6.37
CA GLU A 6 -12.62 24.29 -4.98
C GLU A 6 -13.62 23.41 -4.21
N VAL A 7 -13.12 22.71 -3.18
CA VAL A 7 -13.87 21.73 -2.39
C VAL A 7 -14.64 22.41 -1.25
N THR A 8 -15.92 22.10 -1.14
CA THR A 8 -16.90 22.49 -0.12
C THR A 8 -17.61 21.24 0.41
N LEU A 9 -18.33 21.32 1.53
CA LEU A 9 -19.07 20.17 2.07
C LEU A 9 -20.16 19.64 1.11
N ASP A 10 -20.70 20.49 0.22
CA ASP A 10 -21.76 20.11 -0.71
C ASP A 10 -21.25 19.52 -2.04
N ASN A 11 -19.97 19.73 -2.37
CA ASN A 11 -19.37 19.27 -3.62
C ASN A 11 -18.13 18.37 -3.41
N CYS A 12 -17.81 18.00 -2.17
CA CYS A 12 -16.69 17.12 -1.82
C CYS A 12 -16.76 15.76 -2.53
N HIS A 13 -17.97 15.23 -2.75
CA HIS A 13 -18.20 13.99 -3.50
C HIS A 13 -17.80 14.08 -4.99
N LYS A 14 -17.57 15.29 -5.52
CA LYS A 14 -17.16 15.51 -6.92
C LYS A 14 -15.65 15.53 -7.09
N GLU A 15 -14.88 15.58 -6.01
CA GLU A 15 -13.42 15.48 -6.10
C GLU A 15 -13.04 14.09 -6.62
N PRO A 16 -12.28 13.99 -7.72
CA PRO A 16 -11.92 12.70 -8.29
C PRO A 16 -10.72 12.09 -7.53
N ILE A 17 -10.91 11.79 -6.24
CA ILE A 17 -9.87 11.30 -5.32
C ILE A 17 -9.22 9.97 -5.74
N HIS A 18 -9.83 9.25 -6.70
CA HIS A 18 -9.33 7.99 -7.25
C HIS A 18 -8.37 8.19 -8.44
N ILE A 19 -8.27 9.40 -8.98
CA ILE A 19 -7.33 9.79 -10.05
C ILE A 19 -6.59 11.09 -9.70
N PRO A 20 -5.92 11.17 -8.53
CA PRO A 20 -5.25 12.39 -8.09
C PRO A 20 -4.05 12.78 -8.97
N GLY A 21 -3.63 11.91 -9.90
CA GLY A 21 -2.47 12.14 -10.78
C GLY A 21 -1.12 12.12 -10.06
N SER A 22 -1.11 11.78 -8.77
CA SER A 22 0.08 11.75 -7.91
C SER A 22 0.01 10.58 -6.94
N ILE A 23 1.15 10.25 -6.32
CA ILE A 23 1.26 9.22 -5.28
C ILE A 23 1.91 9.83 -4.04
N GLN A 24 1.82 9.12 -2.90
CA GLN A 24 2.64 9.47 -1.74
C GLN A 24 4.12 9.19 -2.04
N SER A 25 5.00 10.10 -1.63
CA SER A 25 6.41 10.13 -2.06
C SER A 25 7.33 9.08 -1.39
N HIS A 26 6.82 8.31 -0.44
CA HIS A 26 7.61 7.30 0.29
C HIS A 26 7.86 6.02 -0.52
N GLY A 27 7.09 5.81 -1.59
CA GLY A 27 7.24 4.71 -2.53
C GLY A 27 7.30 5.20 -3.97
N TYR A 28 7.21 4.25 -4.91
CA TYR A 28 7.22 4.49 -6.35
C TYR A 28 6.08 3.71 -7.00
N LEU A 29 5.62 4.18 -8.16
CA LEU A 29 4.60 3.50 -8.94
C LEU A 29 5.12 3.25 -10.35
N LEU A 30 5.00 2.02 -10.83
CA LEU A 30 5.19 1.65 -12.22
C LEU A 30 3.83 1.20 -12.79
N VAL A 31 3.51 1.65 -14.00
CA VAL A 31 2.31 1.27 -14.72
C VAL A 31 2.72 0.55 -15.99
N VAL A 32 2.34 -0.71 -16.12
CA VAL A 32 2.75 -1.58 -17.23
C VAL A 32 1.55 -1.83 -18.13
N ASP A 33 1.78 -1.69 -19.44
CA ASP A 33 0.84 -2.14 -20.45
C ASP A 33 0.90 -3.67 -20.54
N PRO A 34 -0.20 -4.39 -20.26
CA PRO A 34 -0.20 -5.85 -20.27
C PRO A 34 -0.02 -6.47 -21.67
N ALA A 35 -0.31 -5.74 -22.76
CA ALA A 35 -0.17 -6.25 -24.13
C ALA A 35 1.29 -6.27 -24.59
N THR A 36 2.08 -5.27 -24.17
CA THR A 36 3.48 -5.09 -24.60
C THR A 36 4.49 -5.40 -23.50
N MET A 37 4.05 -5.47 -22.24
CA MET A 37 4.89 -5.56 -21.04
C MET A 37 5.88 -4.39 -20.91
N THR A 38 5.51 -3.22 -21.43
CA THR A 38 6.32 -2.00 -21.33
C THR A 38 5.75 -1.01 -20.32
N LEU A 39 6.61 -0.19 -19.73
CA LEU A 39 6.20 0.90 -18.85
C LEU A 39 5.44 1.98 -19.63
N SER A 40 4.16 2.17 -19.32
CA SER A 40 3.32 3.22 -19.92
C SER A 40 3.30 4.50 -19.09
N CYS A 41 3.50 4.38 -17.78
CA CYS A 41 3.62 5.50 -16.85
C CYS A 41 4.48 5.08 -15.66
N VAL A 42 5.15 6.04 -15.03
CA VAL A 42 5.91 5.85 -13.80
C VAL A 42 5.75 7.10 -12.92
N SER A 43 5.89 6.96 -11.60
CA SER A 43 5.84 8.11 -10.70
C SER A 43 7.00 9.08 -10.94
N GLU A 44 6.79 10.37 -10.71
CA GLU A 44 7.79 11.43 -10.95
C GLU A 44 9.11 11.18 -10.21
N ASN A 45 9.03 10.61 -9.00
CA ASN A 45 10.20 10.30 -8.17
C ASN A 45 10.99 9.06 -8.62
N VAL A 46 10.62 8.37 -9.72
CA VAL A 46 11.28 7.13 -10.20
C VAL A 46 12.79 7.26 -10.39
N THR A 47 13.28 8.48 -10.66
CA THR A 47 14.72 8.78 -10.77
C THR A 47 15.48 8.38 -9.51
N GLY A 48 14.88 8.53 -8.32
CA GLY A 48 15.48 8.11 -7.05
C GLY A 48 15.60 6.59 -6.90
N LEU A 49 14.80 5.82 -7.63
CA LEU A 49 14.80 4.36 -7.62
C LEU A 49 15.80 3.78 -8.62
N CYS A 50 15.76 4.24 -9.88
CA CYS A 50 16.50 3.62 -10.98
C CYS A 50 17.68 4.45 -11.49
N GLY A 51 17.84 5.70 -11.06
CA GLY A 51 18.92 6.59 -11.50
C GLY A 51 18.80 7.03 -12.97
N ALA A 52 17.69 6.71 -13.64
CA ALA A 52 17.37 7.13 -15.00
C ALA A 52 16.26 8.19 -14.97
N GLY A 53 16.22 9.08 -15.98
CA GLY A 53 15.18 10.09 -16.08
C GLY A 53 13.82 9.49 -16.46
N LEU A 54 12.73 10.21 -16.18
CA LEU A 54 11.36 9.79 -16.48
C LEU A 54 11.19 9.31 -17.94
N SER A 55 11.68 10.12 -18.89
CA SER A 55 11.63 9.84 -20.32
C SER A 55 12.42 8.61 -20.74
N ASP A 56 13.43 8.22 -19.95
CA ASP A 56 14.23 7.03 -20.20
C ASP A 56 13.56 5.76 -19.67
N CYS A 57 12.58 5.88 -18.78
CA CYS A 57 11.86 4.73 -18.20
C CYS A 57 10.65 4.34 -19.05
N ILE A 58 9.90 5.31 -19.56
CA ILE A 58 8.68 5.05 -20.34
C ILE A 58 9.04 4.34 -21.65
N GLY A 59 8.27 3.30 -21.99
CA GLY A 59 8.49 2.46 -23.16
C GLY A 59 9.50 1.32 -22.96
N LYS A 60 10.28 1.31 -21.87
CA LYS A 60 11.14 0.16 -21.54
C LYS A 60 10.32 -1.06 -21.16
N SER A 61 10.86 -2.24 -21.47
CA SER A 61 10.28 -3.49 -20.99
C SER A 61 10.39 -3.56 -19.47
N LEU A 62 9.37 -4.12 -18.81
CA LEU A 62 9.44 -4.43 -17.39
C LEU A 62 10.69 -5.29 -17.07
N ALA A 63 11.05 -6.21 -17.97
CA ALA A 63 12.24 -7.07 -17.84
C ALA A 63 13.55 -6.29 -17.79
N ASP A 64 13.61 -5.07 -18.32
CA ASP A 64 14.80 -4.22 -18.28
C ASP A 64 14.93 -3.45 -16.95
N VAL A 65 13.85 -3.40 -16.16
CA VAL A 65 13.76 -2.59 -14.94
C VAL A 65 13.81 -3.45 -13.69
N VAL A 66 13.24 -4.67 -13.72
CA VAL A 66 13.23 -5.58 -12.57
C VAL A 66 14.03 -6.85 -12.85
N ASP A 67 14.24 -7.67 -11.83
CA ASP A 67 14.78 -9.02 -11.98
C ASP A 67 13.85 -9.96 -12.76
N ALA A 68 14.42 -11.06 -13.24
CA ALA A 68 13.73 -12.03 -14.07
C ALA A 68 12.63 -12.79 -13.31
N ASP A 69 12.81 -13.02 -12.01
CA ASP A 69 11.86 -13.79 -11.19
C ASP A 69 10.56 -13.00 -11.04
N TYR A 70 10.64 -11.72 -10.68
CA TYR A 70 9.48 -10.86 -10.58
C TYR A 70 8.81 -10.62 -11.94
N CYS A 71 9.60 -10.45 -13.00
CA CYS A 71 9.07 -10.35 -14.36
C CYS A 71 8.26 -11.61 -14.75
N ALA A 72 8.74 -12.80 -14.39
CA ALA A 72 8.02 -14.06 -14.62
C ALA A 72 6.71 -14.13 -13.83
N ILE A 73 6.69 -13.66 -12.57
CA ILE A 73 5.46 -13.58 -11.76
C ILE A 73 4.41 -12.73 -12.49
N ILE A 74 4.78 -11.52 -12.92
CA ILE A 74 3.85 -10.61 -13.60
C ILE A 74 3.37 -11.24 -14.92
N ASN A 75 4.28 -11.70 -15.77
CA ASN A 75 3.93 -12.29 -17.07
C ASN A 75 2.95 -13.46 -16.96
N ASN A 76 3.14 -14.32 -15.95
CA ASN A 76 2.35 -15.54 -15.80
C ASN A 76 1.02 -15.33 -15.06
N HIS A 77 0.90 -14.28 -14.24
CA HIS A 77 -0.19 -14.18 -13.28
C HIS A 77 -1.01 -12.90 -13.36
N TRP A 78 -0.64 -11.90 -14.17
CA TRP A 78 -1.33 -10.60 -14.19
C TRP A 78 -2.84 -10.68 -14.48
N GLN A 79 -3.29 -11.64 -15.30
CA GLN A 79 -4.71 -11.86 -15.63
C GLN A 79 -5.48 -12.65 -14.57
N SER A 80 -4.79 -13.20 -13.57
CA SER A 80 -5.37 -14.14 -12.62
C SER A 80 -5.49 -13.51 -11.25
N GLU A 81 -6.52 -13.93 -10.50
CA GLU A 81 -6.65 -13.59 -9.08
C GLU A 81 -5.44 -14.07 -8.26
N LYS A 82 -4.64 -15.00 -8.79
CA LYS A 82 -3.41 -15.48 -8.16
C LYS A 82 -2.32 -14.41 -8.04
N LEU A 83 -2.38 -13.32 -8.79
CA LEU A 83 -1.41 -12.22 -8.63
C LEU A 83 -1.37 -11.73 -7.17
N GLN A 84 -2.53 -11.68 -6.50
CA GLN A 84 -2.62 -11.25 -5.11
C GLN A 84 -1.93 -12.21 -4.14
N LEU A 85 -1.76 -13.49 -4.50
CA LEU A 85 -1.05 -14.47 -3.67
C LEU A 85 0.47 -14.22 -3.63
N PHE A 86 0.98 -13.46 -4.59
CA PHE A 86 2.37 -13.01 -4.61
C PHE A 86 2.55 -11.67 -3.91
N ASN A 87 1.49 -10.99 -3.46
CA ASN A 87 1.64 -9.73 -2.76
C ASN A 87 1.76 -9.94 -1.24
N PRO A 88 2.65 -9.21 -0.56
CA PRO A 88 3.80 -8.48 -1.11
C PRO A 88 4.94 -9.44 -1.52
N THR A 89 5.74 -9.07 -2.54
CA THR A 89 6.94 -9.84 -2.94
C THR A 89 8.18 -8.95 -3.01
N SER A 90 9.33 -9.50 -2.64
CA SER A 90 10.63 -8.86 -2.83
C SER A 90 11.00 -8.81 -4.31
N VAL A 91 11.42 -7.64 -4.79
CA VAL A 91 11.94 -7.43 -6.15
C VAL A 91 13.26 -6.67 -6.11
N GLN A 92 14.15 -6.98 -7.05
CA GLN A 92 15.36 -6.22 -7.33
C GLN A 92 15.12 -5.31 -8.54
N VAL A 93 15.21 -4.01 -8.31
CA VAL A 93 15.11 -3.01 -9.37
C VAL A 93 16.52 -2.65 -9.85
N LYS A 94 16.72 -2.68 -11.17
CA LYS A 94 17.97 -2.34 -11.84
C LYS A 94 18.18 -0.83 -11.83
N HIS A 95 19.35 -0.40 -11.37
CA HIS A 95 19.76 0.98 -11.36
C HIS A 95 20.71 1.30 -12.52
N ALA A 96 20.80 2.56 -12.93
CA ALA A 96 21.59 3.02 -14.07
C ALA A 96 23.11 2.79 -13.91
N ASP A 97 23.60 2.68 -12.67
CA ASP A 97 24.99 2.31 -12.34
C ASP A 97 25.25 0.80 -12.31
N ALA A 98 24.30 -0.01 -12.82
CA ALA A 98 24.28 -1.47 -12.77
C ALA A 98 24.15 -2.09 -11.37
N SER A 99 23.90 -1.30 -10.32
CA SER A 99 23.52 -1.83 -9.00
C SER A 99 22.05 -2.28 -8.97
N LEU A 100 21.71 -3.08 -7.95
CA LEU A 100 20.35 -3.54 -7.70
C LEU A 100 19.80 -2.90 -6.42
N ARG A 101 18.56 -2.42 -6.47
CA ARG A 101 17.81 -1.89 -5.33
C ARG A 101 16.73 -2.89 -4.95
N LYS A 102 16.84 -3.44 -3.73
CA LYS A 102 15.82 -4.32 -3.19
C LYS A 102 14.61 -3.51 -2.72
N MET A 103 13.44 -3.88 -3.21
CA MET A 103 12.16 -3.23 -2.93
C MET A 103 11.12 -4.30 -2.56
N THR A 104 10.09 -3.88 -1.86
CA THR A 104 8.85 -4.64 -1.70
C THR A 104 7.87 -4.18 -2.76
N ALA A 105 7.30 -5.12 -3.51
CA ALA A 105 6.37 -4.84 -4.59
C ALA A 105 4.98 -5.38 -4.28
N ILE A 106 3.97 -4.58 -4.61
CA ILE A 106 2.56 -4.96 -4.63
C ILE A 106 2.03 -4.68 -6.03
N ALA A 107 1.60 -5.73 -6.73
CA ALA A 107 1.07 -5.63 -8.08
C ALA A 107 -0.45 -5.87 -8.13
N THR A 108 -1.16 -5.08 -8.90
CA THR A 108 -2.59 -5.31 -9.17
C THR A 108 -2.92 -5.01 -10.62
N TYR A 109 -3.95 -5.65 -11.15
CA TYR A 109 -4.51 -5.36 -12.46
C TYR A 109 -5.86 -4.66 -12.28
N ASN A 110 -6.00 -3.45 -12.81
CA ASN A 110 -7.20 -2.64 -12.63
C ASN A 110 -8.26 -2.84 -13.74
N GLY A 111 -8.08 -3.83 -14.62
CA GLY A 111 -8.93 -4.04 -15.80
C GLY A 111 -8.39 -3.42 -17.10
N SER A 112 -7.34 -2.58 -17.02
CA SER A 112 -6.67 -2.01 -18.20
C SER A 112 -5.15 -2.05 -18.12
N GLN A 113 -4.57 -1.78 -16.95
CA GLN A 113 -3.13 -1.66 -16.74
C GLN A 113 -2.71 -2.46 -15.51
N ILE A 114 -1.45 -2.87 -15.49
CA ILE A 114 -0.84 -3.48 -14.32
C ILE A 114 -0.18 -2.35 -13.51
N LEU A 115 -0.63 -2.16 -12.28
CA LEU A 115 -0.09 -1.20 -11.34
C LEU A 115 0.87 -1.93 -10.40
N ILE A 116 2.11 -1.46 -10.31
CA ILE A 116 3.14 -2.02 -9.44
C ILE A 116 3.60 -0.92 -8.49
N ALA A 117 3.15 -0.99 -7.23
CA ALA A 117 3.62 -0.14 -6.17
C ALA A 117 4.92 -0.73 -5.58
N LEU A 118 5.93 0.11 -5.39
CA LEU A 118 7.24 -0.27 -4.88
C LEU A 118 7.55 0.54 -3.63
N GLU A 119 7.85 -0.15 -2.53
CA GLU A 119 8.28 0.45 -1.28
C GLU A 119 9.72 0.03 -0.97
N PRO A 120 10.56 0.93 -0.43
CA PRO A 120 11.90 0.57 0.01
C PRO A 120 11.83 -0.62 0.97
N ASP A 121 12.61 -1.67 0.71
CA ASP A 121 12.62 -2.83 1.59
C ASP A 121 13.18 -2.40 2.96
N SER A 122 12.31 -2.45 3.97
CA SER A 122 12.73 -2.20 5.34
C SER A 122 13.50 -3.44 5.80
N LYS A 123 14.77 -3.25 6.20
CA LYS A 123 15.58 -4.33 6.77
C LYS A 123 15.03 -4.72 8.14
N VAL A 124 13.94 -5.48 8.15
CA VAL A 124 13.37 -6.05 9.36
C VAL A 124 14.20 -7.28 9.70
N SER A 125 14.84 -7.28 10.86
CA SER A 125 15.55 -8.48 11.34
C SER A 125 14.57 -9.62 11.57
N ASP A 126 15.01 -10.87 11.37
CA ASP A 126 14.17 -12.06 11.62
C ASP A 126 13.56 -12.05 13.04
N LYS A 127 14.30 -11.54 14.04
CA LYS A 127 13.81 -11.39 15.42
C LYS A 127 12.64 -10.42 15.54
N ALA A 128 12.67 -9.31 14.80
CA ALA A 128 11.58 -8.34 14.79
C ALA A 128 10.34 -8.93 14.10
N TYR A 129 10.53 -9.68 13.02
CA TYR A 129 9.45 -10.40 12.35
C TYR A 129 8.79 -11.46 13.25
N GLU A 130 9.58 -12.29 13.94
CA GLU A 130 9.07 -13.26 14.91
C GLU A 130 8.32 -12.59 16.07
N SER A 131 8.82 -11.45 16.55
CA SER A 131 8.14 -10.65 17.57
C SER A 131 6.74 -10.21 17.10
N VAL A 132 6.65 -9.71 15.86
CA VAL A 132 5.40 -9.32 15.21
C VAL A 132 4.43 -10.50 15.09
N LEU A 133 4.90 -11.66 14.61
CA LEU A 133 4.06 -12.86 14.51
C LEU A 133 3.54 -13.33 15.87
N LYS A 134 4.37 -13.27 16.90
CA LYS A 134 3.96 -13.61 18.27
C LYS A 134 2.91 -12.62 18.79
N MET A 135 3.10 -11.32 18.55
CA MET A 135 2.12 -10.29 18.92
C MET A 135 0.77 -10.55 18.24
N LEU A 136 0.76 -10.81 16.93
CA LEU A 136 -0.47 -11.13 16.19
C LEU A 136 -1.18 -12.37 16.74
N LYS A 137 -0.45 -13.46 17.01
CA LYS A 137 -1.04 -14.67 17.62
C LYS A 137 -1.69 -14.38 18.97
N ASN A 138 -1.00 -13.64 19.83
CA ASN A 138 -1.54 -13.24 21.13
C ASN A 138 -2.79 -12.34 20.96
N SER A 139 -2.79 -11.44 19.97
CA SER A 139 -3.91 -10.53 19.67
C SER A 139 -5.17 -11.32 19.30
N VAL A 140 -5.02 -12.30 18.40
CA VAL A 140 -6.12 -13.19 17.98
C VAL A 140 -6.64 -14.01 19.17
N GLN A 141 -5.76 -14.53 20.01
CA GLN A 141 -6.16 -15.28 21.21
C GLN A 141 -6.94 -14.42 22.20
N SER A 142 -6.50 -13.17 22.45
CA SER A 142 -7.23 -12.22 23.30
C SER A 142 -8.65 -12.00 22.80
N LEU A 143 -8.83 -11.85 21.47
CA LEU A 143 -10.14 -11.64 20.86
C LEU A 143 -11.07 -12.88 20.98
N MET A 144 -10.52 -14.09 20.86
CA MET A 144 -11.31 -15.33 20.95
C MET A 144 -11.88 -15.60 22.35
N GLY A 145 -11.31 -15.01 23.40
CA GLY A 145 -11.76 -15.18 24.79
C GLY A 145 -12.89 -14.23 25.22
N VAL A 146 -13.31 -13.30 24.36
CA VAL A 146 -14.27 -12.25 24.71
C VAL A 146 -15.63 -12.52 24.07
N HIS A 147 -16.69 -12.51 24.89
CA HIS A 147 -18.05 -12.83 24.44
C HIS A 147 -19.04 -11.66 24.55
N LYS A 148 -18.56 -10.45 24.86
CA LYS A 148 -19.35 -9.22 24.87
C LYS A 148 -18.84 -8.26 23.81
N LEU A 149 -19.75 -7.75 22.98
CA LEU A 149 -19.44 -6.94 21.80
C LEU A 149 -18.60 -5.69 22.13
N ASP A 150 -18.99 -4.92 23.15
CA ASP A 150 -18.23 -3.73 23.58
C ASP A 150 -16.79 -4.06 23.98
N LEU A 151 -16.59 -5.21 24.64
CA LEU A 151 -15.26 -5.67 25.04
C LEU A 151 -14.45 -6.14 23.84
N ILE A 152 -15.09 -6.71 22.81
CA ILE A 152 -14.42 -7.05 21.55
C ILE A 152 -13.94 -5.76 20.87
N TYR A 153 -14.79 -4.75 20.76
CA TYR A 153 -14.43 -3.46 20.14
C TYR A 153 -13.26 -2.81 20.84
N GLN A 154 -13.30 -2.74 22.17
CA GLN A 154 -12.21 -2.19 22.97
C GLN A 154 -10.91 -3.00 22.79
N THR A 155 -11.01 -4.33 22.81
CA THR A 155 -9.84 -5.20 22.60
C THR A 155 -9.23 -4.95 21.22
N VAL A 156 -10.03 -4.83 20.16
CA VAL A 156 -9.52 -4.59 18.79
C VAL A 156 -8.71 -3.28 18.72
N VAL A 157 -9.24 -2.17 19.23
CA VAL A 157 -8.54 -0.88 19.13
C VAL A 157 -7.23 -0.87 19.92
N GLU A 158 -7.20 -1.53 21.09
CA GLU A 158 -5.99 -1.67 21.91
C GLU A 158 -4.92 -2.53 21.24
N GLU A 159 -5.34 -3.67 20.66
CA GLU A 159 -4.47 -4.59 19.94
C GLU A 159 -3.86 -3.94 18.69
N VAL A 160 -4.69 -3.26 17.89
CA VAL A 160 -4.23 -2.52 16.69
C VAL A 160 -3.32 -1.37 17.09
N LYS A 161 -3.63 -0.59 18.13
CA LYS A 161 -2.75 0.49 18.61
C LYS A 161 -1.38 -0.06 19.04
N ARG A 162 -1.38 -1.15 19.82
CA ARG A 162 -0.15 -1.79 20.30
C ARG A 162 0.72 -2.32 19.17
N PHE A 163 0.10 -2.88 18.12
CA PHE A 163 0.82 -3.44 16.98
C PHE A 163 1.34 -2.37 16.02
N SER A 164 0.48 -1.40 15.68
CA SER A 164 0.81 -0.34 14.71
C SER A 164 1.71 0.76 15.27
N GLY A 165 1.69 0.96 16.60
CA GLY A 165 2.41 2.06 17.24
C GLY A 165 1.76 3.43 17.03
N PHE A 166 0.55 3.50 16.47
CA PHE A 166 -0.17 4.77 16.36
C PHE A 166 -0.49 5.34 17.75
N ASP A 167 -0.50 6.67 17.84
CA ASP A 167 -0.88 7.36 19.08
C ASP A 167 -2.38 7.25 19.36
N ARG A 168 -3.21 7.00 18.33
CA ARG A 168 -4.68 6.88 18.42
C ARG A 168 -5.21 5.87 17.41
N VAL A 169 -6.10 4.99 17.87
CA VAL A 169 -6.86 4.05 17.04
C VAL A 169 -8.33 4.12 17.47
N MET A 170 -9.23 4.23 16.49
CA MET A 170 -10.67 4.35 16.71
C MET A 170 -11.41 3.31 15.89
N LEU A 171 -12.49 2.75 16.46
CA LEU A 171 -13.47 1.98 15.73
C LEU A 171 -14.63 2.91 15.37
N TYR A 172 -14.78 3.21 14.08
CA TYR A 172 -15.80 4.12 13.56
C TYR A 172 -16.93 3.33 12.90
N GLN A 173 -18.15 3.53 13.38
CA GLN A 173 -19.34 2.86 12.87
C GLN A 173 -20.24 3.86 12.16
N PHE A 174 -20.71 3.49 10.96
CA PHE A 174 -21.70 4.26 10.21
C PHE A 174 -23.14 3.83 10.56
N ASP A 175 -24.04 4.80 10.62
CA ASP A 175 -25.48 4.58 10.67
C ASP A 175 -26.09 4.42 9.26
N HIS A 176 -27.42 4.31 9.18
CA HIS A 176 -28.13 4.16 7.91
C HIS A 176 -28.10 5.40 7.01
N GLU A 177 -27.78 6.56 7.58
CA GLU A 177 -27.67 7.85 6.89
C GLU A 177 -26.21 8.20 6.56
N TYR A 178 -25.27 7.26 6.79
CA TYR A 178 -23.82 7.44 6.64
C TYR A 178 -23.20 8.49 7.56
N ASN A 179 -23.91 8.90 8.63
CA ASN A 179 -23.23 9.56 9.76
C ASN A 179 -22.42 8.48 10.49
N GLY A 180 -21.43 8.87 11.27
CA GLY A 180 -20.72 7.89 12.07
C GLY A 180 -20.26 8.35 13.44
N GLU A 181 -20.08 7.36 14.30
CA GLU A 181 -19.77 7.49 15.71
C GLU A 181 -18.54 6.64 16.04
N VAL A 182 -17.71 7.14 16.97
CA VAL A 182 -16.60 6.37 17.54
C VAL A 182 -17.15 5.47 18.65
N ILE A 183 -17.22 4.18 18.39
CA ILE A 183 -17.79 3.19 19.33
C ILE A 183 -16.73 2.51 20.22
N ALA A 184 -15.44 2.66 19.88
CA ALA A 184 -14.32 2.30 20.74
C ALA A 184 -13.07 3.12 20.37
N GLU A 185 -12.20 3.35 21.34
CA GLU A 185 -11.00 4.16 21.17
C GLU A 185 -9.85 3.69 22.08
N ALA A 186 -8.63 3.71 21.55
CA ALA A 186 -7.40 3.61 22.32
C ALA A 186 -6.46 4.76 21.90
N LYS A 187 -5.99 5.55 22.87
CA LYS A 187 -5.12 6.71 22.60
C LYS A 187 -4.10 6.99 23.70
N GLU A 188 -3.04 7.69 23.34
CA GLU A 188 -2.10 8.24 24.31
C GLU A 188 -2.76 9.32 25.19
N PRO A 189 -2.41 9.44 26.49
CA PRO A 189 -3.08 10.34 27.42
C PRO A 189 -3.00 11.84 27.07
N HIS A 190 -2.02 12.23 26.27
CA HIS A 190 -1.79 13.63 25.88
C HIS A 190 -2.68 14.08 24.71
N LEU A 191 -3.39 13.16 24.05
CA LEU A 191 -4.31 13.46 22.97
C LEU A 191 -5.68 13.85 23.50
N ASN A 192 -6.29 14.86 22.86
CA ASN A 192 -7.62 15.36 23.24
C ASN A 192 -8.70 14.26 23.18
N ALA A 193 -9.75 14.46 23.98
CA ALA A 193 -11.03 13.77 23.83
C ALA A 193 -11.54 13.87 22.40
#